data_AF-A0A7L1J6H1-F1
#
_entry.id   AF-A0A7L1J6H1-F1
#
_cell.length_a   1.000
_cell.length_b   1.000
_cell.length_c   1.000
_cell.angle_alpha   90.00
_cell.angle_beta   90.00
_cell.angle_gamma   90.00
#
_symmetry.space_group_name_H-M   'P 1'
#
loop_
_entity.id
_entity.type
_entity.pdbx_description
1 polymer ?
#
loop_
_entity_poly.entity_id
_entity_poly.type
_entity_poly.pdbx_seq_one_letter_code
_entity_poly.pdbx_strand_id
1 'polypeptide(L)'
;SFSATQNLEQDIEEVKVSFQNKTLALQRIQLMVALRNKVIQNDNDSRLIMETLKHIVKLSNAVLKYQQQAREKEQKLNDIKMKRLSLKKAGKQKLLEINGMMKKQEEQAKMNVSTMMEQINNNFEKERNMTTVIQNVFQNIIIASRVNWAEDPSLKAIVLHLEKNV
;
A
#
# COMPACT_ATOMS: atom_id res chain seq x y z
N SER A 1 -42.24 15.40 -13.81
CA SER A 1 -42.30 15.89 -15.21
C SER A 1 -40.94 15.83 -15.90
N PHE A 2 -39.86 16.34 -15.28
CA PHE A 2 -38.51 16.41 -15.88
C PHE A 2 -37.90 15.07 -16.36
N SER A 3 -38.10 13.98 -15.62
CA SER A 3 -37.61 12.64 -15.98
C SER A 3 -38.33 12.01 -17.18
N ALA A 4 -39.63 12.30 -17.38
CA ALA A 4 -40.38 11.79 -18.52
C ALA A 4 -39.95 12.49 -19.82
N THR A 5 -39.67 13.79 -19.75
CA THR A 5 -39.12 14.57 -20.86
C THR A 5 -37.70 14.16 -21.26
N GLN A 6 -36.83 13.84 -20.29
CA GLN A 6 -35.48 13.33 -20.60
C GLN A 6 -35.48 11.94 -21.24
N ASN A 7 -36.36 11.04 -20.77
CA ASN A 7 -36.50 9.72 -21.37
C ASN A 7 -37.03 9.83 -22.82
N LEU A 8 -38.01 10.68 -23.07
CA LEU A 8 -38.51 10.94 -24.42
C LEU A 8 -37.43 11.53 -25.36
N GLU A 9 -36.57 12.40 -24.85
CA GLU A 9 -35.48 12.99 -25.62
C GLU A 9 -34.41 11.96 -25.99
N GLN A 10 -34.09 11.04 -25.06
CA GLN A 10 -33.23 9.90 -25.33
C GLN A 10 -33.84 8.93 -26.35
N ASP A 11 -35.14 8.62 -26.22
CA ASP A 11 -35.86 7.74 -27.15
C ASP A 11 -35.90 8.34 -28.57
N ILE A 12 -36.11 9.65 -28.69
CA ILE A 12 -36.09 10.37 -29.97
C ILE A 12 -34.70 10.31 -30.60
N GLU A 13 -33.63 10.54 -29.83
CA GLU A 13 -32.28 10.50 -30.36
C GLU A 13 -31.89 9.07 -30.78
N GLU A 14 -32.29 8.04 -30.03
CA GLU A 14 -32.07 6.64 -30.41
C GLU A 14 -32.79 6.28 -31.72
N VAL A 15 -34.07 6.66 -31.86
CA VAL A 15 -34.85 6.42 -33.08
C VAL A 15 -34.25 7.17 -34.26
N LYS A 16 -33.78 8.41 -34.07
CA LYS A 16 -33.13 9.22 -35.10
C LYS A 16 -31.81 8.61 -35.55
N VAL A 17 -30.95 8.19 -34.64
CA VAL A 17 -29.70 7.47 -34.95
C VAL A 17 -30.01 6.17 -35.69
N SER A 18 -31.02 5.42 -35.24
CA SER A 18 -31.47 4.19 -35.91
C SER A 18 -31.94 4.45 -37.34
N PHE A 19 -32.75 5.48 -37.56
CA PHE A 19 -33.23 5.87 -38.89
C PHE A 19 -32.08 6.29 -39.82
N GLN A 20 -31.15 7.11 -39.33
CA GLN A 20 -29.97 7.53 -40.09
C GLN A 20 -29.09 6.32 -40.48
N ASN A 21 -28.86 5.41 -39.54
CA ASN A 21 -28.09 4.19 -39.80
C ASN A 21 -28.75 3.29 -40.86
N LYS A 22 -30.07 3.09 -40.77
CA LYS A 22 -30.83 2.32 -41.77
C LYS A 22 -30.80 2.97 -43.14
N THR A 23 -30.96 4.29 -43.19
CA THR A 23 -30.89 5.06 -44.45
C THR A 23 -29.51 4.94 -45.09
N LEU A 24 -28.44 5.08 -44.30
CA LEU A 24 -27.07 4.92 -44.78
C LEU A 24 -26.80 3.49 -45.27
N ALA A 25 -27.31 2.47 -44.57
CA ALA A 25 -27.19 1.08 -45.00
C ALA A 25 -27.88 0.86 -46.35
N LEU A 26 -29.09 1.40 -46.53
CA LEU A 26 -29.82 1.32 -47.80
C LEU A 26 -29.05 2.01 -48.95
N GLN A 27 -28.55 3.23 -48.72
CA GLN A 27 -27.75 3.96 -49.71
C GLN A 27 -26.49 3.19 -50.12
N ARG A 28 -25.80 2.55 -49.16
CA ARG A 28 -24.63 1.70 -49.44
C ARG A 28 -25.00 0.48 -50.28
N ILE A 29 -26.13 -0.17 -49.99
CA ILE A 29 -26.62 -1.31 -50.78
C ILE A 29 -26.90 -0.88 -52.21
N GLN A 30 -27.62 0.23 -52.39
CA GLN A 30 -27.94 0.75 -53.72
C GLN A 30 -26.69 1.12 -54.52
N LEU A 31 -25.72 1.80 -53.89
CA LEU A 31 -24.44 2.12 -54.50
C LEU A 31 -23.68 0.85 -54.92
N MET A 32 -23.62 -0.17 -54.06
CA MET A 32 -22.94 -1.43 -54.37
C MET A 32 -23.59 -2.17 -55.55
N VAL A 33 -24.92 -2.13 -55.66
CA VAL A 33 -25.64 -2.70 -56.82
C VAL A 33 -25.28 -1.95 -58.10
N ALA A 34 -25.30 -0.60 -58.07
CA ALA A 34 -24.91 0.22 -59.23
C ALA A 34 -23.45 -0.04 -59.64
N LEU A 35 -22.54 -0.11 -58.66
CA LEU A 35 -21.12 -0.39 -58.88
C LEU A 35 -20.90 -1.78 -59.49
N ARG A 36 -21.60 -2.80 -58.98
CA ARG A 36 -21.56 -4.16 -59.52
C ARG A 36 -22.01 -4.18 -60.98
N ASN A 37 -23.12 -3.51 -61.28
CA ASN A 37 -23.64 -3.44 -62.64
C ASN A 37 -22.66 -2.72 -63.57
N LYS A 38 -21.98 -1.66 -63.10
CA LYS A 38 -20.94 -0.98 -63.88
C LYS A 38 -19.78 -1.92 -64.19
N VAL A 39 -19.23 -2.61 -63.18
CA VAL A 39 -18.09 -3.51 -63.34
C VAL A 39 -18.36 -4.66 -64.33
N ILE A 40 -19.61 -5.13 -64.42
CA ILE A 40 -20.02 -6.18 -65.38
C ILE A 40 -19.88 -5.72 -66.83
N GLN A 41 -19.96 -4.40 -67.11
CA GLN A 41 -19.82 -3.86 -68.47
C GLN A 41 -18.42 -4.07 -69.06
N ASN A 42 -17.40 -4.33 -68.22
CA ASN A 42 -16.03 -4.69 -68.62
C ASN A 42 -15.37 -3.71 -69.61
N ASP A 43 -15.77 -2.45 -69.58
CA ASP A 43 -15.12 -1.36 -70.30
C ASP A 43 -13.85 -0.88 -69.56
N ASN A 44 -13.13 0.08 -70.15
CA ASN A 44 -11.90 0.61 -69.55
C ASN A 44 -12.16 1.21 -68.15
N ASP A 45 -13.29 1.89 -67.96
CA ASP A 45 -13.69 2.45 -66.66
C ASP A 45 -13.95 1.33 -65.64
N SER A 46 -14.58 0.22 -66.03
CA SER A 46 -14.81 -0.95 -65.18
C SER A 46 -13.51 -1.55 -64.68
N ARG A 47 -12.46 -1.58 -65.52
CA ARG A 47 -11.14 -2.09 -65.15
C ARG A 47 -10.47 -1.20 -64.12
N LEU A 48 -10.52 0.13 -64.31
CA LEU A 48 -9.99 1.11 -63.36
C LEU A 48 -10.72 1.05 -62.01
N ILE A 49 -12.05 0.91 -62.03
CA ILE A 49 -12.87 0.73 -60.83
C ILE A 49 -12.46 -0.56 -60.10
N MET A 50 -12.31 -1.67 -60.81
CA MET A 50 -11.91 -2.95 -60.21
C MET A 50 -10.51 -2.90 -59.60
N GLU A 51 -9.54 -2.30 -60.27
CA GLU A 51 -8.19 -2.10 -59.74
C GLU A 51 -8.24 -1.25 -58.46
N THR A 52 -8.96 -0.14 -58.49
CA THR A 52 -9.16 0.73 -57.33
C THR A 52 -9.78 -0.02 -56.15
N LEU A 53 -10.82 -0.83 -56.41
CA LEU A 53 -11.45 -1.67 -55.38
C LEU A 53 -10.48 -2.68 -54.78
N LYS A 54 -9.63 -3.32 -55.59
CA LYS A 54 -8.59 -4.23 -55.09
C LYS A 54 -7.62 -3.50 -54.16
N HIS A 55 -7.20 -2.30 -54.52
CA HIS A 55 -6.33 -1.48 -53.67
C HIS A 55 -7.00 -1.09 -52.36
N ILE A 56 -8.28 -0.68 -52.41
CA ILE A 56 -9.07 -0.35 -51.22
C ILE A 56 -9.15 -1.56 -50.29
N VAL A 57 -9.51 -2.74 -50.81
CA VAL A 57 -9.61 -3.97 -50.00
C VAL A 57 -8.27 -4.33 -49.37
N LYS A 58 -7.16 -4.22 -50.11
CA LYS A 58 -5.81 -4.45 -49.58
C LYS A 58 -5.49 -3.49 -48.44
N LEU A 59 -5.80 -2.21 -48.60
CA LEU A 59 -5.57 -1.19 -47.57
C LEU A 59 -6.46 -1.44 -46.33
N SER A 60 -7.75 -1.70 -46.51
CA SER A 60 -8.68 -1.99 -45.42
C SER A 60 -8.24 -3.22 -44.63
N ASN A 61 -7.76 -4.27 -45.29
CA ASN A 61 -7.20 -5.44 -44.62
C ASN A 61 -5.95 -5.10 -43.79
N ALA A 62 -5.07 -4.23 -44.28
CA ALA A 62 -3.92 -3.77 -43.52
C ALA A 62 -4.35 -2.95 -42.29
N VAL A 63 -5.31 -2.04 -42.45
CA VAL A 63 -5.87 -1.25 -41.35
C VAL A 63 -6.49 -2.16 -40.28
N LEU A 64 -7.29 -3.15 -40.68
CA LEU A 64 -7.89 -4.11 -39.75
C LEU A 64 -6.83 -4.89 -38.96
N LYS A 65 -5.75 -5.33 -39.62
CA LYS A 65 -4.62 -6.01 -38.95
C LYS A 65 -3.96 -5.10 -37.91
N TYR A 66 -3.68 -3.84 -38.26
CA TYR A 66 -3.06 -2.90 -37.31
C TYR A 66 -3.99 -2.56 -36.15
N GLN A 67 -5.29 -2.38 -36.39
CA GLN A 67 -6.28 -2.18 -35.33
C GLN A 67 -6.36 -3.38 -34.38
N GLN A 68 -6.28 -4.60 -34.92
CA GLN A 68 -6.26 -5.81 -34.11
C GLN A 68 -5.00 -5.88 -33.23
N GLN A 69 -3.83 -5.62 -33.81
CA GLN A 69 -2.58 -5.57 -33.05
C GLN A 69 -2.58 -4.47 -31.98
N ALA A 70 -3.19 -3.32 -32.26
CA ALA A 70 -3.34 -2.23 -31.29
C ALA A 70 -4.19 -2.68 -30.10
N ARG A 71 -5.34 -3.31 -30.35
CA ARG A 71 -6.22 -3.85 -29.28
C ARG A 71 -5.50 -4.89 -28.43
N GLU A 72 -4.75 -5.79 -29.04
CA GLU A 72 -3.97 -6.80 -28.31
C GLU A 72 -2.90 -6.17 -27.42
N LYS A 73 -2.21 -5.13 -27.91
CA LYS A 73 -1.22 -4.39 -27.10
C LYS A 73 -1.88 -3.62 -25.97
N GLU A 74 -3.03 -3.01 -26.22
CA GLU A 74 -3.81 -2.30 -25.21
C GLU A 74 -4.29 -3.23 -24.09
N GLN A 75 -4.77 -4.42 -24.44
CA GLN A 75 -5.16 -5.45 -23.48
C GLN A 75 -3.96 -5.86 -22.60
N LYS A 76 -2.82 -6.19 -23.22
CA LYS A 76 -1.58 -6.52 -22.48
C LYS A 76 -1.14 -5.39 -21.54
N LEU A 77 -1.25 -4.14 -21.99
CA LEU A 77 -0.94 -2.98 -21.16
C LEU A 77 -1.88 -2.87 -19.96
N ASN A 78 -3.18 -3.11 -20.15
CA ASN A 78 -4.16 -3.11 -19.06
C ASN A 78 -3.88 -4.23 -18.06
N ASP A 79 -3.53 -5.43 -18.51
CA ASP A 79 -3.16 -6.54 -17.62
C ASP A 79 -1.92 -6.19 -16.77
N ILE A 80 -0.90 -5.56 -17.37
CA ILE A 80 0.28 -5.08 -16.64
C ILE A 80 -0.11 -4.03 -15.61
N LYS A 81 -0.96 -3.06 -15.96
CA LYS A 81 -1.45 -2.03 -15.02
C LYS A 81 -2.17 -2.66 -13.83
N MET A 82 -3.01 -3.67 -14.07
CA MET A 82 -3.74 -4.38 -13.02
C MET A 82 -2.79 -5.17 -12.09
N LYS A 83 -1.83 -5.91 -12.66
CA LYS A 83 -0.80 -6.62 -11.88
C LYS A 83 0.01 -5.65 -11.01
N ARG A 84 0.45 -4.52 -11.58
CA ARG A 84 1.18 -3.47 -10.86
C ARG A 84 0.36 -2.90 -9.70
N LEU A 85 -0.94 -2.66 -9.91
CA LEU A 85 -1.82 -2.16 -8.87
C LEU A 85 -1.97 -3.16 -7.73
N SER A 86 -2.16 -4.45 -8.05
CA SER A 86 -2.23 -5.52 -7.05
C SER A 86 -0.93 -5.60 -6.23
N LEU A 87 0.23 -5.59 -6.90
CA LEU A 87 1.52 -5.62 -6.23
C LEU A 87 1.74 -4.40 -5.32
N LYS A 88 1.33 -3.20 -5.77
CA LYS A 88 1.41 -1.98 -4.94
C LYS A 88 0.56 -2.10 -3.68
N LYS A 89 -0.65 -2.67 -3.78
CA LYS A 89 -1.53 -2.92 -2.62
C LYS A 89 -0.88 -3.92 -1.66
N ALA A 90 -0.39 -5.05 -2.17
CA ALA A 90 0.27 -6.07 -1.37
C ALA A 90 1.55 -5.54 -0.68
N GLY A 91 2.36 -4.75 -1.38
CA GLY A 91 3.54 -4.10 -0.82
C GLY A 91 3.20 -3.13 0.31
N LYS A 92 2.15 -2.30 0.14
CA LYS A 92 1.66 -1.41 1.20
C LYS A 92 1.20 -2.20 2.43
N GLN A 93 0.47 -3.29 2.23
CA GLN A 93 -0.01 -4.14 3.32
C GLN A 93 1.13 -4.77 4.12
N LYS A 94 2.12 -5.37 3.42
CA LYS A 94 3.32 -5.92 4.08
C LYS A 94 4.11 -4.86 4.85
N LEU A 95 4.21 -3.63 4.33
CA LEU A 95 4.90 -2.55 5.01
C LEU A 95 4.18 -2.14 6.30
N LEU A 96 2.84 -2.10 6.29
CA LEU A 96 2.05 -1.86 7.49
C LEU A 96 2.25 -2.97 8.54
N GLU A 97 2.29 -4.23 8.11
CA GLU A 97 2.57 -5.37 8.99
C GLU A 97 3.97 -5.29 9.62
N ILE A 98 5.00 -4.99 8.83
CA ILE A 98 6.37 -4.82 9.33
C ILE A 98 6.43 -3.71 10.38
N ASN A 99 5.85 -2.54 10.06
CA ASN A 99 5.84 -1.42 10.99
C ASN A 99 5.08 -1.75 12.29
N GLY A 100 3.97 -2.48 12.19
CA GLY A 100 3.21 -2.95 13.35
C GLY A 100 4.01 -3.92 14.22
N MET A 101 4.73 -4.87 13.61
CA MET A 101 5.59 -5.80 14.34
C MET A 101 6.77 -5.08 15.01
N MET A 102 7.42 -4.14 14.31
CA MET A 102 8.52 -3.35 14.88
C MET A 102 8.08 -2.57 16.12
N LYS A 103 6.91 -1.90 16.07
CA LYS A 103 6.36 -1.18 17.23
C LYS A 103 6.12 -2.11 18.43
N LYS A 104 5.51 -3.27 18.21
CA LYS A 104 5.29 -4.26 19.28
C LYS A 104 6.60 -4.73 19.89
N GLN A 105 7.62 -4.98 19.07
CA GLN A 105 8.93 -5.39 19.55
C GLN A 105 9.60 -4.28 20.37
N GLU A 106 9.49 -3.01 19.95
CA GLU A 106 10.01 -1.87 20.70
C GLU A 106 9.29 -1.67 22.04
N GLU A 107 7.97 -1.77 22.06
CA GLU A 107 7.15 -1.72 23.28
C GLU A 107 7.53 -2.86 24.24
N GLN A 108 7.69 -4.08 23.73
CA GLN A 108 8.08 -5.23 24.54
C GLN A 108 9.50 -5.09 25.09
N ALA A 109 10.44 -4.54 24.31
CA ALA A 109 11.79 -4.23 24.78
C ALA A 109 11.75 -3.18 25.91
N LYS A 110 10.96 -2.10 25.76
CA LYS A 110 10.78 -1.08 26.79
C LYS A 110 10.17 -1.66 28.08
N MET A 111 9.15 -2.50 27.95
CA MET A 111 8.53 -3.16 29.10
C MET A 111 9.54 -4.06 29.83
N ASN A 112 10.32 -4.86 29.10
CA ASN A 112 11.35 -5.74 29.68
C ASN A 112 12.46 -4.95 30.40
N VAL A 113 12.87 -3.81 29.84
CA VAL A 113 13.86 -2.93 30.50
C VAL A 113 13.28 -2.34 31.78
N SER A 114 12.01 -1.90 31.75
CA SER A 114 11.32 -1.36 32.93
C SER A 114 11.22 -2.38 34.05
N THR A 115 10.79 -3.62 33.73
CA THR A 115 10.66 -4.68 34.74
C THR A 115 12.01 -5.09 35.32
N MET A 116 13.06 -5.17 34.49
CA MET A 116 14.42 -5.41 34.96
C MET A 116 14.90 -4.29 35.89
N MET A 117 14.62 -3.03 35.56
CA MET A 117 15.00 -1.88 36.39
C MET A 117 14.27 -1.89 37.75
N GLU A 118 12.98 -2.21 37.77
CA GLU A 118 12.21 -2.36 39.02
C GLU A 118 12.79 -3.46 39.91
N GLN A 119 13.16 -4.61 39.33
CA GLN A 119 13.82 -5.70 40.08
C GLN A 119 15.15 -5.26 40.68
N ILE A 120 15.97 -4.55 39.89
CA ILE A 120 17.26 -4.03 40.35
C ILE A 120 17.06 -3.03 41.49
N ASN A 121 16.13 -2.08 41.36
CA ASN A 121 15.82 -1.11 42.41
C ASN A 121 15.35 -1.77 43.70
N ASN A 122 14.44 -2.74 43.61
CA ASN A 122 13.95 -3.49 44.77
C ASN A 122 15.07 -4.26 45.48
N ASN A 123 16.01 -4.83 44.72
CA ASN A 123 17.17 -5.50 45.29
C ASN A 123 18.12 -4.51 45.97
N PHE A 124 18.40 -3.36 45.35
CA PHE A 124 19.22 -2.32 45.96
C PHE A 124 18.59 -1.77 47.25
N GLU A 125 17.27 -1.58 47.28
CA GLU A 125 16.57 -1.12 48.48
C GLU A 125 16.68 -2.14 49.61
N LYS A 126 16.54 -3.43 49.32
CA LYS A 126 16.76 -4.50 50.30
C LYS A 126 18.20 -4.54 50.82
N GLU A 127 19.19 -4.47 49.93
CA GLU A 127 20.61 -4.44 50.31
C GLU A 127 20.96 -3.20 51.15
N ARG A 128 20.41 -2.04 50.80
CA ARG A 128 20.55 -0.80 51.57
C ARG A 128 19.96 -0.97 52.97
N ASN A 129 18.72 -1.44 53.07
CA ASN A 129 18.05 -1.66 54.35
C ASN A 129 18.81 -2.67 55.23
N MET A 130 19.31 -3.76 54.64
CA MET A 130 20.13 -4.74 55.35
C MET A 130 21.43 -4.11 55.87
N THR A 131 22.10 -3.31 55.04
CA THR A 131 23.32 -2.59 55.43
C THR A 131 23.05 -1.65 56.61
N THR A 132 21.96 -0.87 56.58
CA THR A 132 21.57 0.00 57.71
C THR A 132 21.31 -0.79 58.99
N VAL A 133 20.62 -1.94 58.91
CA VAL A 133 20.40 -2.82 60.07
C VAL A 133 21.73 -3.33 60.63
N ILE A 134 22.63 -3.82 59.77
CA ILE A 134 23.96 -4.30 60.18
C ILE A 134 24.76 -3.17 60.84
N GLN A 135 24.76 -1.96 60.25
CA GLN A 135 25.43 -0.79 60.82
C GLN A 135 24.88 -0.45 62.21
N ASN A 136 23.56 -0.42 62.39
CA ASN A 136 22.91 -0.15 63.68
C ASN A 136 23.28 -1.21 64.73
N VAL A 137 23.35 -2.49 64.34
CA VAL A 137 23.76 -3.58 65.25
C VAL A 137 25.21 -3.40 65.69
N PHE A 138 26.13 -3.12 64.76
CA PHE A 138 27.54 -2.89 65.11
C PHE A 138 27.73 -1.67 66.01
N GLN A 139 27.03 -0.57 65.74
CA GLN A 139 27.04 0.61 66.63
C GLN A 139 26.60 0.25 68.05
N ASN A 140 25.47 -0.45 68.18
CA ASN A 140 24.94 -0.86 69.48
C ASN A 140 25.91 -1.79 70.24
N ILE A 141 26.56 -2.73 69.55
CA ILE A 141 27.56 -3.63 70.16
C ILE A 141 28.76 -2.83 70.68
N ILE A 142 29.30 -1.91 69.89
CA ILE A 142 30.45 -1.08 70.30
C ILE A 142 30.09 -0.25 71.53
N ILE A 143 28.92 0.42 71.54
CA ILE A 143 28.45 1.21 72.68
C ILE A 143 28.24 0.32 73.92
N ALA A 144 27.61 -0.84 73.78
CA ALA A 144 27.32 -1.76 74.88
C ALA A 144 28.57 -2.42 75.48
N SER A 145 29.64 -2.59 74.68
CA SER A 145 30.90 -3.21 75.11
C SER A 145 31.68 -2.39 76.16
N ARG A 146 31.28 -1.13 76.41
CA ARG A 146 31.93 -0.20 77.35
C ARG A 146 33.42 0.06 77.07
N VAL A 147 33.91 -0.28 75.88
CA VAL A 147 35.23 0.11 75.40
C VAL A 147 35.23 1.63 75.17
N ASN A 148 36.29 2.33 75.61
CA ASN A 148 36.41 3.78 75.42
C ASN A 148 36.77 4.14 73.97
N TRP A 149 35.82 3.91 73.08
CA TRP A 149 35.96 4.09 71.63
C TRP A 149 36.25 5.54 71.21
N ALA A 150 36.00 6.52 72.09
CA ALA A 150 36.28 7.92 71.84
C ALA A 150 37.77 8.28 72.01
N GLU A 151 38.52 7.49 72.77
CA GLU A 151 39.96 7.66 73.00
C GLU A 151 40.81 6.93 71.94
N ASP A 152 40.31 5.81 71.39
CA ASP A 152 40.97 5.12 70.28
C ASP A 152 40.63 5.78 68.93
N PRO A 153 41.62 6.35 68.20
CA PRO A 153 41.37 7.05 66.94
C PRO A 153 40.74 6.15 65.87
N SER A 154 41.06 4.85 65.88
CA SER A 154 40.58 3.89 64.88
C SER A 154 39.10 3.56 65.09
N LEU A 155 38.70 3.24 66.32
CA LEU A 155 37.31 2.98 66.70
C LEU A 155 36.44 4.24 66.55
N LYS A 156 36.96 5.42 66.91
CA LYS A 156 36.28 6.70 66.69
C LYS A 156 35.98 6.94 65.21
N ALA A 157 36.92 6.64 64.31
CA ALA A 157 36.72 6.77 62.87
C ALA A 157 35.65 5.79 62.36
N ILE A 158 35.65 4.55 62.85
CA ILE A 158 34.66 3.51 62.48
C ILE A 158 33.25 3.91 62.92
N VAL A 159 33.06 4.32 64.17
CA VAL A 159 31.75 4.72 64.71
C VAL A 159 31.19 5.94 63.96
N LEU A 160 32.01 6.96 63.74
CA LEU A 160 31.60 8.17 62.99
C LEU A 160 31.27 7.88 61.52
N HIS A 161 31.94 6.90 60.91
CA HIS A 161 31.62 6.48 59.54
C HIS A 161 30.30 5.70 59.47
N LEU A 162 30.00 4.87 60.49
CA LEU A 162 28.72 4.17 60.59
C LEU A 162 27.56 5.15 60.80
N GLU A 163 27.78 6.24 61.54
CA GLU A 163 26.75 7.24 61.88
C GLU A 163 26.38 8.16 60.70
N LYS A 164 27.33 8.45 59.81
CA LYS A 164 27.12 9.32 58.63
C LYS A 164 26.36 8.68 57.46
N ASN A 165 26.22 7.36 57.45
CA ASN A 165 25.68 6.61 56.32
C ASN A 165 24.25 6.08 56.57
N VAL A 166 23.55 6.63 57.57
CA VAL A 166 22.12 6.38 57.85
C VAL A 166 21.23 7.21 56.94
#